data_AF-A0A7J2KBS0-F1
#
_entry.id   AF-A0A7J2KBS0-F1
#
_cell.length_a   1.000
_cell.length_b   1.000
_cell.length_c   1.000
_cell.angle_alpha   90.00
_cell.angle_beta   90.00
_cell.angle_gamma   90.00
#
_symmetry.space_group_name_H-M   'P 1'
#
loop_
_entity.id
_entity.type
_entity.pdbx_description
1 polymer ?
#
loop_
_entity_poly.entity_id
_entity_poly.type
_entity_poly.pdbx_seq_one_letter_code
_entity_poly.pdbx_strand_id
1 'polypeptide(L)'
;NIGGEPHLKGARKVAEVLAKKWFYGYKPKLYVVDIRPIIPFIAEKVPEHYRIIILRRTMMRVAEKLAWKIGAEALVTGESLGQVASQTLRNLRVIDDAIDILVLRPLIGFDKQEIVDMAMKIGTYEESKKLEEYCTLGIRKPTTRANLEEARIYEEQLGLEPLIDKLVEAAEEISLR
;
A
#
# COMPACT_ATOMS: atom_id res chain seq x y z
N ASN A 1 5.72 -6.26 -0.57
CA ASN A 1 5.27 -7.64 -0.81
C ASN A 1 4.80 -8.24 0.50
N ILE A 2 3.51 -8.57 0.62
CA ILE A 2 2.93 -9.25 1.80
C ILE A 2 2.63 -10.72 1.47
N GLY A 3 2.13 -11.00 0.26
CA GLY A 3 1.72 -12.33 -0.18
C GLY A 3 2.83 -13.20 -0.80
N GLY A 4 4.09 -12.75 -0.77
CA GLY A 4 5.23 -13.51 -1.32
C GLY A 4 5.24 -13.56 -2.85
N GLU A 5 5.84 -14.61 -3.39
CA GLU A 5 6.10 -14.76 -4.83
C GLU A 5 4.81 -14.76 -5.70
N PRO A 6 3.71 -15.43 -5.32
CA PRO A 6 2.48 -15.40 -6.11
C PRO A 6 1.89 -14.00 -6.27
N HIS A 7 1.86 -13.24 -5.16
CA HIS A 7 1.35 -11.87 -5.16
C HIS A 7 2.24 -10.93 -5.97
N LEU A 8 3.56 -11.10 -5.90
CA LEU A 8 4.50 -10.34 -6.73
C LEU A 8 4.28 -10.61 -8.22
N LYS A 9 4.12 -11.88 -8.62
CA LYS A 9 3.85 -12.24 -10.03
C LYS A 9 2.58 -11.57 -10.56
N GLY A 10 1.50 -11.60 -9.78
CA GLY A 10 0.23 -10.94 -10.14
C GLY A 10 0.41 -9.42 -10.30
N ALA A 11 1.01 -8.76 -9.31
CA ALA A 11 1.22 -7.32 -9.33
C ALA A 11 2.13 -6.88 -10.48
N ARG A 12 3.20 -7.65 -10.73
CA ARG A 12 4.09 -7.45 -11.88
C ARG A 12 3.33 -7.55 -13.20
N LYS A 13 2.40 -8.51 -13.33
CA LYS A 13 1.64 -8.67 -14.58
C LYS A 13 0.75 -7.47 -14.88
N VAL A 14 0.09 -6.93 -13.86
CA VAL A 14 -0.67 -5.67 -13.97
C VAL A 14 0.26 -4.52 -14.39
N ALA A 15 1.43 -4.41 -13.75
CA ALA A 15 2.41 -3.38 -14.07
C ALA A 15 2.96 -3.50 -15.51
N GLU A 16 3.21 -4.71 -16.00
CA GLU A 16 3.62 -4.98 -17.38
C GLU A 16 2.56 -4.54 -18.40
N VAL A 17 1.27 -4.77 -18.11
CA VAL A 17 0.17 -4.30 -18.97
C VAL A 17 0.19 -2.78 -19.06
N LEU A 18 0.35 -2.09 -17.93
CA LEU A 18 0.45 -0.64 -17.90
C LEU A 18 1.68 -0.14 -18.66
N ALA A 19 2.85 -0.72 -18.39
CA ALA A 19 4.11 -0.41 -19.06
C ALA A 19 4.01 -0.56 -20.59
N LYS A 20 3.36 -1.63 -21.07
CA LYS A 20 3.19 -1.88 -22.50
C LYS A 20 2.22 -0.91 -23.18
N LYS A 21 1.10 -0.59 -22.53
CA LYS A 21 -0.01 0.17 -23.14
C LYS A 21 0.06 1.69 -22.93
N TRP A 22 0.63 2.16 -21.83
CA TRP A 22 0.47 3.56 -21.39
C TRP A 22 1.80 4.31 -21.21
N PHE A 23 2.92 3.62 -20.99
CA PHE A 23 4.22 4.28 -20.79
C PHE A 23 5.01 4.43 -22.10
N TYR A 24 4.58 5.30 -23.01
CA TYR A 24 5.32 5.58 -24.24
C TYR A 24 6.57 6.42 -23.95
N GLY A 25 7.74 6.02 -24.46
CA GLY A 25 8.99 6.76 -24.27
C GLY A 25 9.61 6.70 -22.86
N TYR A 26 8.92 6.10 -21.87
CA TYR A 26 9.43 5.91 -20.52
C TYR A 26 9.66 4.43 -20.21
N LYS A 27 10.67 4.12 -19.37
CA LYS A 27 10.94 2.77 -18.86
C LYS A 27 10.55 2.73 -17.38
N PRO A 28 9.31 2.32 -17.05
CA PRO A 28 8.89 2.27 -15.66
C PRO A 28 9.67 1.20 -14.90
N LYS A 29 10.02 1.54 -13.66
CA LYS A 29 10.70 0.66 -12.72
C LYS A 29 9.70 0.14 -11.70
N LEU A 30 9.79 -1.14 -11.37
CA LEU A 30 9.04 -1.77 -10.30
C LEU A 30 9.98 -1.97 -9.11
N TYR A 31 9.68 -1.34 -7.99
CA TYR A 31 10.39 -1.55 -6.74
C TYR A 31 9.64 -2.54 -5.86
N VAL A 32 10.33 -3.57 -5.38
CA VAL A 32 9.78 -4.61 -4.52
C VAL A 32 10.41 -4.53 -3.14
N VAL A 33 9.63 -4.10 -2.15
CA VAL A 33 10.04 -4.10 -0.74
C VAL A 33 9.33 -5.23 -0.01
N ASP A 34 10.06 -6.13 0.64
CA ASP A 34 9.47 -7.20 1.45
C ASP A 34 9.09 -6.70 2.85
N ILE A 35 7.78 -6.61 3.13
CA ILE A 35 7.29 -6.11 4.41
C ILE A 35 6.77 -7.23 5.32
N ARG A 36 6.88 -8.49 4.90
CA ARG A 36 6.53 -9.65 5.73
C ARG A 36 7.23 -9.66 7.09
N PRO A 37 8.51 -9.24 7.23
CA PRO A 37 9.18 -9.19 8.54
C PRO A 37 8.49 -8.30 9.57
N ILE A 38 7.66 -7.33 9.15
CA ILE A 38 6.93 -6.42 10.04
C ILE A 38 5.65 -7.07 10.60
N ILE A 39 5.06 -8.01 9.86
CA ILE A 39 3.75 -8.60 10.18
C ILE A 39 3.71 -9.24 11.58
N PRO A 40 4.70 -10.04 12.03
CA PRO A 40 4.70 -10.61 13.37
C PRO A 40 4.70 -9.55 14.48
N PHE A 41 5.47 -8.46 14.32
CA PHE A 41 5.52 -7.38 15.31
C PHE A 41 4.15 -6.72 15.48
N ILE A 42 3.47 -6.42 14.38
CA ILE A 42 2.12 -5.86 14.40
C ILE A 42 1.13 -6.86 15.01
N ALA A 43 1.22 -8.14 14.64
CA ALA A 43 0.32 -9.17 15.14
C ALA A 43 0.45 -9.36 16.67
N GLU A 44 1.67 -9.29 17.21
CA GLU A 44 1.95 -9.51 18.62
C GLU A 44 1.60 -8.29 19.49
N LYS A 45 1.96 -7.09 19.05
CA LYS A 45 1.93 -5.88 19.90
C LYS A 45 0.75 -4.95 19.65
N VAL A 46 0.03 -5.10 18.54
CA VAL A 46 -1.09 -4.21 18.18
C VAL A 46 -2.43 -4.93 18.35
N PRO A 47 -3.42 -4.30 19.02
CA PRO A 47 -4.77 -4.84 19.10
C PRO A 47 -5.36 -5.14 17.72
N GLU A 48 -6.04 -6.28 17.59
CA GLU A 48 -6.53 -6.81 16.31
C GLU A 48 -7.21 -5.76 15.40
N HIS A 49 -8.10 -4.97 15.99
CA HIS A 49 -8.89 -3.96 15.28
C HIS A 49 -8.08 -2.77 14.74
N TYR A 50 -6.86 -2.53 15.27
CA TYR A 50 -5.94 -1.49 14.82
C TYR A 50 -4.87 -1.98 13.83
N ARG A 51 -4.64 -3.30 13.73
CA ARG A 51 -3.52 -3.86 12.94
C ARG A 51 -3.49 -3.38 11.49
N ILE A 52 -4.65 -3.22 10.85
CA ILE A 52 -4.71 -2.71 9.47
C ILE A 52 -4.27 -1.25 9.37
N ILE A 53 -4.63 -0.42 10.35
CA ILE A 53 -4.25 1.01 10.36
C ILE A 53 -2.74 1.12 10.53
N ILE A 54 -2.17 0.37 11.48
CA ILE A 54 -0.72 0.38 11.73
C ILE A 54 0.06 -0.20 10.54
N LEU A 55 -0.42 -1.29 9.94
CA LEU A 55 0.18 -1.85 8.73
C LEU A 55 0.20 -0.82 7.59
N ARG A 56 -0.92 -0.12 7.37
CA ARG A 56 -1.01 0.89 6.31
C ARG A 56 -0.12 2.08 6.57
N ARG A 57 -0.08 2.61 7.80
CA ARG A 57 0.87 3.67 8.19
C ARG A 57 2.32 3.25 7.96
N THR A 58 2.67 2.01 8.31
CA THR A 58 4.01 1.44 8.06
C THR A 58 4.31 1.34 6.55
N MET A 59 3.35 0.87 5.74
CA MET A 59 3.50 0.83 4.29
C MET A 59 3.71 2.21 3.67
N MET A 60 3.01 3.23 4.15
CA MET A 60 3.19 4.61 3.69
C MET A 60 4.58 5.12 4.03
N ARG A 61 5.09 4.88 5.25
CA ARG A 61 6.47 5.25 5.65
C ARG A 61 7.54 4.58 4.80
N VAL A 62 7.37 3.29 4.50
CA VAL A 62 8.24 2.56 3.58
C VAL A 62 8.21 3.19 2.18
N ALA A 63 7.01 3.52 1.68
CA ALA A 63 6.83 4.13 0.37
C ALA A 63 7.44 5.54 0.28
N GLU A 64 7.29 6.36 1.32
CA GLU A 64 7.88 7.70 1.41
C GLU A 64 9.40 7.67 1.40
N LYS A 65 10.02 6.83 2.24
CA LYS A 65 11.48 6.68 2.25
C LYS A 65 12.02 6.22 0.90
N LEU A 66 11.33 5.28 0.25
CA LEU A 66 11.67 4.86 -1.10
C LEU A 66 11.48 6.00 -2.11
N ALA A 67 10.40 6.78 -2.00
CA ALA A 67 10.13 7.92 -2.86
C ALA A 67 11.26 8.97 -2.77
N TRP A 68 11.69 9.34 -1.57
CA TRP A 68 12.83 10.24 -1.38
C TRP A 68 14.12 9.67 -1.97
N LYS A 69 14.40 8.37 -1.76
CA LYS A 69 15.58 7.70 -2.32
C LYS A 69 15.63 7.76 -3.85
N ILE A 70 14.49 7.69 -4.53
CA ILE A 70 14.40 7.74 -6.00
C ILE A 70 14.11 9.14 -6.55
N GLY A 71 14.01 10.16 -5.70
CA GLY A 71 13.72 11.54 -6.09
C GLY A 71 12.27 11.78 -6.54
N ALA A 72 11.30 11.00 -6.05
CA ALA A 72 9.88 11.21 -6.29
C ALA A 72 9.28 12.21 -5.30
N GLU A 73 8.36 13.05 -5.78
CA GLU A 73 7.73 14.13 -5.00
C GLU A 73 6.35 13.77 -4.43
N ALA A 74 5.75 12.69 -4.91
CA ALA A 74 4.41 12.27 -4.50
C ALA A 74 4.23 10.75 -4.54
N LEU A 75 3.29 10.27 -3.73
CA LEU A 75 2.74 8.92 -3.78
C LEU A 75 1.37 8.94 -4.46
N VAL A 76 1.04 7.88 -5.20
CA VAL A 76 -0.30 7.70 -5.79
C VAL A 76 -0.91 6.42 -5.23
N THR A 77 -2.14 6.50 -4.72
CA THR A 77 -2.86 5.34 -4.18
C THR A 77 -4.19 5.11 -4.90
N GLY A 78 -4.64 3.85 -4.94
CA GLY A 78 -5.93 3.46 -5.49
C GLY A 78 -7.07 3.50 -4.47
N GLU A 79 -7.00 4.37 -3.46
CA GLU A 79 -8.02 4.44 -2.40
C GLU A 79 -9.31 5.10 -2.89
N SER A 80 -10.46 4.55 -2.51
CA SER A 80 -11.78 5.13 -2.70
C SER A 80 -12.47 5.35 -1.34
N LEU A 81 -13.15 6.47 -1.17
CA LEU A 81 -13.72 6.84 0.12
C LEU A 81 -14.92 5.95 0.48
N GLY A 82 -14.89 5.35 1.67
CA GLY A 82 -16.01 4.57 2.20
C GLY A 82 -16.19 3.18 1.60
N GLN A 83 -15.31 2.73 0.70
CA GLN A 83 -15.37 1.40 0.10
C GLN A 83 -15.02 0.28 1.10
N VAL A 84 -14.03 0.51 1.97
CA VAL A 84 -13.65 -0.42 3.05
C VAL A 84 -13.46 0.31 4.38
N ALA A 85 -13.51 -0.43 5.49
CA ALA A 85 -13.40 0.14 6.84
C ALA A 85 -12.15 1.01 7.06
N SER A 86 -11.02 0.66 6.42
CA SER A 86 -9.77 1.43 6.53
C SER A 86 -9.75 2.73 5.69
N GLN A 87 -10.78 2.98 4.88
CA GLN A 87 -10.87 4.12 3.95
C GLN A 87 -12.01 5.07 4.33
N THR A 88 -12.30 5.22 5.62
CA THR A 88 -13.13 6.35 6.10
C THR A 88 -12.31 7.63 6.13
N LEU A 89 -12.94 8.81 6.05
CA LEU A 89 -12.25 10.10 6.16
C LEU A 89 -11.33 10.18 7.39
N ARG A 90 -11.80 9.64 8.51
CA ARG A 90 -11.04 9.60 9.76
C ARG A 90 -9.82 8.70 9.67
N ASN A 91 -9.97 7.51 9.10
CA ASN A 91 -8.86 6.58 8.95
C ASN A 91 -7.84 7.07 7.91
N LEU A 92 -8.28 7.70 6.82
CA LEU A 92 -7.39 8.32 5.84
C LEU A 92 -6.53 9.41 6.49
N ARG A 93 -7.15 10.30 7.26
CA ARG A 93 -6.42 11.32 8.03
C ARG A 93 -5.40 10.69 9.00
N VAL A 94 -5.79 9.62 9.68
CA VAL A 94 -4.88 8.91 10.59
C VAL A 94 -3.78 8.19 9.81
N ILE A 95 -4.01 7.69 8.60
CA ILE A 95 -2.94 7.06 7.81
C ILE A 95 -1.96 8.11 7.27
N ASP A 96 -2.47 9.23 6.76
CA ASP A 96 -1.67 10.30 6.16
C ASP A 96 -0.74 10.97 7.14
N ASP A 97 -1.13 11.10 8.42
CA ASP A 97 -0.26 11.64 9.46
C ASP A 97 1.04 10.86 9.67
N ALA A 98 1.18 9.66 9.12
CA ALA A 98 2.40 8.87 9.22
C ALA A 98 3.53 9.36 8.29
N ILE A 99 3.23 10.25 7.34
CA ILE A 99 4.13 10.69 6.27
C ILE A 99 3.91 12.18 5.95
N ASP A 100 4.90 12.81 5.33
CA ASP A 100 4.87 14.21 4.90
C ASP A 100 4.73 14.35 3.37
N ILE A 101 5.10 13.32 2.60
CA ILE A 101 5.02 13.32 1.14
C ILE A 101 3.57 13.43 0.63
N LEU A 102 3.36 14.19 -0.45
CA LEU A 102 2.04 14.39 -1.06
C LEU A 102 1.42 13.05 -1.52
N VAL A 103 0.20 12.75 -1.07
CA VAL A 103 -0.55 11.56 -1.51
C VAL A 103 -1.69 11.93 -2.45
N LEU A 104 -1.61 11.46 -3.69
CA LEU A 104 -2.63 11.65 -4.73
C LEU A 104 -3.58 10.45 -4.76
N ARG A 105 -4.89 10.74 -4.77
CA ARG A 105 -5.96 9.73 -4.69
C ARG A 105 -6.96 9.88 -5.83
N PRO A 106 -6.60 9.48 -7.06
CA PRO A 106 -7.44 9.67 -8.24
C PRO A 106 -8.82 8.99 -8.14
N LEU A 107 -8.95 7.95 -7.32
CA LEU A 107 -10.18 7.17 -7.16
C LEU A 107 -11.02 7.59 -5.94
N ILE A 108 -10.66 8.67 -5.23
CA ILE A 108 -11.25 8.99 -3.92
C ILE A 108 -12.78 9.14 -3.94
N GLY A 109 -13.34 9.62 -5.04
CA GLY A 109 -14.78 9.83 -5.23
C GLY A 109 -15.46 8.81 -6.14
N PHE A 110 -14.74 7.78 -6.59
CA PHE A 110 -15.27 6.79 -7.54
C PHE A 110 -15.99 5.67 -6.79
N ASP A 111 -17.11 5.23 -7.33
CA ASP A 111 -17.75 3.99 -6.89
C ASP A 111 -17.05 2.74 -7.45
N LYS A 112 -17.47 1.57 -6.97
CA LYS A 112 -16.86 0.29 -7.37
C LYS A 112 -17.01 0.00 -8.86
N GLN A 113 -18.16 0.33 -9.45
CA GLN A 113 -18.42 0.05 -10.86
C GLN A 113 -17.57 0.97 -11.74
N GLU A 114 -17.45 2.25 -11.39
CA GLU A 114 -16.59 3.20 -12.09
C GLU A 114 -15.12 2.74 -12.09
N ILE A 115 -14.63 2.19 -10.96
CA ILE A 115 -13.28 1.63 -10.87
C ILE A 115 -13.13 0.41 -11.78
N VAL A 116 -14.12 -0.49 -11.80
CA VAL A 116 -14.12 -1.69 -12.66
C VAL A 116 -14.13 -1.30 -14.14
N ASP A 117 -14.98 -0.36 -14.53
CA ASP A 117 -15.10 0.12 -15.90
C ASP A 117 -13.79 0.79 -16.35
N MET A 118 -13.17 1.57 -15.46
CA MET A 118 -11.84 2.13 -15.71
C MET A 118 -10.78 1.04 -15.88
N ALA A 119 -10.77 0.02 -15.01
CA ALA A 119 -9.83 -1.10 -15.09
C ALA A 119 -9.98 -1.89 -16.41
N MET A 120 -11.21 -2.07 -16.89
CA MET A 120 -11.48 -2.68 -18.20
C MET A 120 -10.96 -1.79 -19.33
N LYS A 121 -11.26 -0.48 -19.27
CA LYS A 121 -10.82 0.51 -20.26
C LYS A 121 -9.29 0.58 -20.38
N ILE A 122 -8.56 0.57 -19.25
CA ILE A 122 -7.09 0.59 -19.26
C ILE A 122 -6.47 -0.80 -19.45
N GLY A 123 -7.30 -1.84 -19.42
CA GLY A 123 -6.95 -3.23 -19.72
C GLY A 123 -6.27 -3.98 -18.58
N THR A 124 -6.37 -3.49 -17.34
CA THR A 124 -5.80 -4.14 -16.14
C THR A 124 -6.78 -5.10 -15.46
N TYR A 125 -8.07 -5.04 -15.80
CA TYR A 125 -9.12 -5.83 -15.12
C TYR A 125 -8.84 -7.33 -15.09
N GLU A 126 -8.53 -7.95 -16.24
CA GLU A 126 -8.34 -9.40 -16.34
C GLU A 126 -7.17 -9.91 -15.48
N GLU A 127 -6.07 -9.16 -15.42
CA GLU A 127 -4.94 -9.54 -14.57
C GLU A 127 -5.25 -9.26 -13.11
N SER A 128 -5.89 -8.13 -12.79
CA SER A 128 -6.24 -7.74 -11.42
C SER A 128 -7.20 -8.73 -10.77
N LYS A 129 -8.16 -9.28 -11.52
CA LYS A 129 -9.14 -10.27 -11.04
C LYS A 129 -8.49 -11.61 -10.62
N LYS A 130 -7.32 -11.94 -11.16
CA LYS A 130 -6.58 -13.17 -10.82
C LYS A 130 -5.79 -13.05 -9.52
N LEU A 131 -5.59 -11.83 -9.00
CA LEU A 131 -4.93 -11.64 -7.73
C LEU A 131 -5.88 -12.01 -6.60
N GLU A 132 -5.45 -12.92 -5.74
CA GLU A 132 -6.09 -13.16 -4.47
C GLU A 132 -5.79 -12.01 -3.50
N GLU A 133 -6.81 -11.61 -2.73
CA GLU A 133 -6.62 -10.67 -1.63
C GLU A 133 -5.88 -11.38 -0.48
N TYR A 134 -4.63 -10.96 -0.23
CA TYR A 134 -3.85 -11.47 0.90
C TYR A 134 -4.00 -10.55 2.11
N CYS A 135 -4.78 -10.96 3.11
CA CYS A 135 -4.80 -10.34 4.43
C CYS A 135 -4.19 -11.30 5.46
N THR A 136 -2.89 -11.16 5.73
CA THR A 136 -2.14 -12.03 6.67
C THR A 136 -2.44 -11.75 8.15
N LEU A 137 -3.18 -10.69 8.46
CA LEU A 137 -3.42 -10.24 9.84
C LEU A 137 -4.70 -10.79 10.47
N GLY A 138 -5.51 -11.56 9.72
CA GLY A 138 -6.68 -12.27 10.25
C GLY A 138 -7.74 -11.38 10.93
N ILE A 139 -7.88 -10.13 10.47
CA ILE A 139 -8.66 -9.09 11.15
C ILE A 139 -10.15 -9.30 10.88
N ARG A 140 -10.95 -9.51 11.94
CA ARG A 140 -12.39 -9.74 11.82
C ARG A 140 -13.21 -8.46 11.87
N LYS A 141 -12.79 -7.49 12.70
CA LYS A 141 -13.51 -6.22 12.93
C LYS A 141 -12.52 -5.04 12.90
N PRO A 142 -12.11 -4.58 11.70
CA PRO A 142 -11.23 -3.43 11.59
C PRO A 142 -11.93 -2.16 12.10
N THR A 143 -11.18 -1.27 12.77
CA THR A 143 -11.73 0.03 13.20
C THR A 143 -12.08 0.90 12.01
N THR A 144 -13.24 1.56 12.05
CA THR A 144 -13.67 2.57 11.07
C THR A 144 -13.35 3.99 11.53
N ARG A 145 -12.86 4.15 12.77
CA ARG A 145 -12.67 5.44 13.44
C ARG A 145 -11.43 5.41 14.33
N ALA A 146 -10.26 5.20 13.74
CA ALA A 146 -8.99 5.25 14.44
C ALA A 146 -8.79 6.59 15.16
N ASN A 147 -8.20 6.55 16.35
CA ASN A 147 -7.64 7.68 17.06
C ASN A 147 -6.16 7.82 16.66
N LEU A 148 -5.74 9.06 16.48
CA LEU A 148 -4.39 9.37 16.01
C LEU A 148 -3.31 9.11 17.08
N GLU A 149 -3.58 9.50 18.32
CA GLU A 149 -2.67 9.34 19.45
C GLU A 149 -2.45 7.87 19.75
N GLU A 150 -3.51 7.05 19.74
CA GLU A 150 -3.38 5.58 19.87
C GLU A 150 -2.50 4.99 18.77
N ALA A 151 -2.68 5.43 17.51
CA ALA A 151 -1.88 4.94 16.39
C ALA A 151 -0.39 5.26 16.58
N ARG A 152 -0.07 6.48 17.03
CA ARG A 152 1.32 6.91 17.30
C ARG A 152 1.95 6.13 18.46
N ILE A 153 1.20 5.88 19.54
CA ILE A 153 1.66 5.05 20.68
C ILE A 153 2.02 3.65 20.21
N TYR A 154 1.16 3.01 19.40
CA TYR A 154 1.46 1.67 18.87
C TYR A 154 2.70 1.66 17.99
N GLU A 155 2.91 2.68 17.16
CA GLU A 155 4.11 2.77 16.31
C GLU A 155 5.40 2.95 17.11
N GLU A 156 5.35 3.80 18.14
CA GLU A 156 6.49 4.01 19.05
C GLU A 156 6.86 2.70 19.76
N GLN A 157 5.87 1.97 20.28
CA GLN A 157 6.07 0.67 20.93
C GLN A 157 6.63 -0.41 19.99
N LEU A 158 6.30 -0.34 18.70
CA LEU A 158 6.81 -1.28 17.71
C LEU A 158 8.27 -0.99 17.34
N GLY A 159 8.69 0.29 17.35
CA GLY A 159 10.08 0.68 17.10
C GLY A 159 10.59 0.25 15.71
N LEU A 160 9.74 0.29 14.68
CA LEU A 160 10.03 -0.31 13.37
C LEU A 160 11.01 0.46 12.50
N GLU A 161 11.43 1.67 12.89
CA GLU A 161 12.21 2.56 12.04
C GLU A 161 13.50 1.92 11.50
N PRO A 162 14.35 1.27 12.32
CA PRO A 162 15.57 0.62 11.80
C PRO A 162 15.26 -0.55 10.85
N LEU A 163 14.14 -1.24 11.06
CA LEU A 163 13.71 -2.32 10.17
C LEU A 163 13.19 -1.76 8.85
N ILE A 164 12.40 -0.68 8.89
CA ILE A 164 11.91 0.02 7.70
C ILE A 164 13.08 0.47 6.83
N ASP A 165 14.10 1.10 7.42
CA ASP A 165 15.31 1.55 6.70
C ASP A 165 16.01 0.37 6.02
N LYS A 166 16.21 -0.74 6.75
CA LYS A 166 16.82 -1.95 6.20
C LYS A 166 16.01 -2.52 5.02
N LEU A 167 14.69 -2.50 5.11
CA LEU A 167 13.81 -3.04 4.06
C LEU A 167 13.82 -2.15 2.80
N VAL A 168 13.87 -0.82 2.96
CA VAL A 168 14.00 0.12 1.85
C VAL A 168 15.38 -0.01 1.18
N GLU A 169 16.43 -0.24 1.95
CA GLU A 169 17.76 -0.50 1.39
C GLU A 169 17.83 -1.83 0.63
N ALA A 170 17.12 -2.84 1.10
CA ALA A 170 17.00 -4.14 0.44
C ALA A 170 15.96 -4.18 -0.70
N ALA A 171 15.42 -3.03 -1.12
CA ALA A 171 14.42 -2.97 -2.19
C ALA A 171 14.99 -3.49 -3.52
N GLU A 172 14.29 -4.42 -4.14
CA GLU A 172 14.66 -4.93 -5.47
C GLU A 172 14.09 -4.03 -6.56
N GLU A 173 14.94 -3.56 -7.47
CA GLU A 173 14.53 -2.81 -8.66
C GLU A 173 14.39 -3.77 -9.86
N ILE A 174 13.21 -3.81 -10.46
CA ILE A 174 12.90 -4.61 -11.64
C ILE A 174 12.52 -3.67 -12.79
N SER A 175 13.22 -3.77 -13.93
CA SER A 175 12.80 -3.09 -15.16
C SER A 175 11.57 -3.78 -15.74
N LEU A 176 10.51 -3.01 -16.04
CA LEU A 176 9.30 -3.53 -16.69
C LEU A 176 9.40 -3.56 -18.23
N ARG A 177 10.57 -3.22 -18.78
CA ARG A 177 10.93 -3.29 -20.21
C ARG A 177 12.35 -3.76 -20.42
#